data_AF-A0A2N4YET2-F1
#
_entry.id   AF-A0A2N4YET2-F1
#
_cell.length_a   1.000
_cell.length_b   1.000
_cell.length_c   1.000
_cell.angle_alpha   90.00
_cell.angle_beta   90.00
_cell.angle_gamma   90.00
#
_symmetry.space_group_name_H-M   'P 1'
#
loop_
_entity.id
_entity.type
_entity.pdbx_description
1 polymer ?
#
loop_
_entity_poly.entity_id
_entity_poly.type
_entity_poly.pdbx_seq_one_letter_code
_entity_poly.pdbx_strand_id
1 'polypeptide(L)'
;MTQTDDDMPETLRRLAASAIEPNRLNLTEDERIAVATELYRLADAITIEPVTQGDLDAKRQALRRVAWLTQWLQRALLPPGQDGHKP
;
A
#
# COMPACT_ATOMS: atom_id res chain seq x y z
N MET A 1 -11.86 -16.16 -1.55
CA MET A 1 -10.46 -16.47 -1.19
C MET A 1 -10.12 -15.55 -0.04
N THR A 2 -10.04 -16.10 1.16
CA THR A 2 -9.75 -15.38 2.40
C THR A 2 -8.29 -14.93 2.34
N GLN A 3 -8.06 -13.66 2.01
CA GLN A 3 -6.77 -13.02 2.17
C GLN A 3 -6.55 -12.91 3.69
N THR A 4 -5.92 -13.92 4.27
CA THR A 4 -5.58 -13.98 5.69
C THR A 4 -4.66 -12.80 6.02
N ASP A 5 -4.82 -12.20 7.20
CA ASP A 5 -4.02 -11.05 7.70
C ASP A 5 -2.50 -11.25 7.54
N ASP A 6 -2.06 -12.51 7.52
CA ASP A 6 -0.69 -12.99 7.29
C ASP A 6 -0.11 -12.66 5.89
N ASP A 7 -0.97 -12.50 4.87
CA ASP A 7 -0.54 -12.23 3.49
C ASP A 7 -0.37 -10.72 3.19
N MET A 8 -0.89 -9.87 4.07
CA MET A 8 -0.81 -8.41 3.90
C MET A 8 0.62 -7.87 3.72
N PRO A 9 1.63 -8.26 4.52
CA PRO A 9 3.01 -7.80 4.31
C PRO A 9 3.59 -8.28 2.97
N GLU A 10 3.25 -9.49 2.52
CA GLU A 10 3.70 -9.99 1.21
C GLU A 10 3.04 -9.20 0.07
N THR A 11 1.73 -8.95 0.17
CA THR A 11 0.99 -8.10 -0.76
C THR A 11 1.59 -6.70 -0.86
N LEU A 12 1.95 -6.07 0.27
CA LEU A 12 2.60 -4.75 0.29
C LEU A 12 3.98 -4.77 -0.38
N ARG A 13 4.79 -5.80 -0.15
CA ARG A 13 6.10 -5.97 -0.81
C ARG A 13 5.94 -6.13 -2.33
N ARG A 14 4.94 -6.89 -2.78
CA ARG A 14 4.62 -7.03 -4.22
C ARG A 14 4.17 -5.69 -4.82
N LEU A 15 3.32 -4.95 -4.13
CA LEU A 15 2.90 -3.61 -4.55
C LEU A 15 4.09 -2.63 -4.61
N ALA A 16 5.02 -2.71 -3.64
CA ALA A 16 6.21 -1.87 -3.62
C ALA A 16 7.11 -2.15 -4.83
N ALA A 17 7.39 -3.42 -5.11
CA ALA A 17 8.16 -3.83 -6.29
C ALA A 17 7.48 -3.35 -7.58
N SER A 18 6.15 -3.43 -7.63
CA SER A 18 5.37 -2.99 -8.77
C SER A 18 5.29 -1.46 -8.94
N ALA A 19 5.29 -0.71 -7.84
CA ALA A 19 5.26 0.75 -7.86
C ALA A 19 6.56 1.36 -8.43
N ILE A 20 7.67 0.63 -8.34
CA ILE A 20 8.95 1.00 -8.95
C ILE A 20 8.93 0.81 -10.47
N GLU A 21 8.07 -0.07 -11.00
CA GLU A 21 8.01 -0.33 -12.43
C GLU A 21 7.66 0.95 -13.21
N PRO A 22 8.47 1.33 -14.21
CA PRO A 22 8.18 2.50 -15.02
C PRO A 22 6.87 2.28 -15.81
N ASN A 23 6.09 3.35 -15.99
CA ASN A 23 4.85 3.41 -16.75
C ASN A 23 3.61 2.73 -16.14
N ARG A 24 3.68 2.13 -14.94
CA ARG A 24 2.48 1.62 -14.25
C ARG A 24 1.64 2.70 -13.61
N LEU A 25 2.30 3.71 -13.05
CA LEU A 25 1.68 4.83 -12.37
C LEU A 25 2.16 6.11 -13.05
N ASN A 26 1.29 7.11 -13.15
CA ASN A 26 1.66 8.43 -13.64
C ASN A 26 2.39 9.21 -12.53
N LEU A 27 3.54 8.68 -12.09
CA LEU A 27 4.39 9.18 -11.03
C LEU A 27 5.80 9.40 -11.57
N THR A 28 6.46 10.45 -11.07
CA THR A 28 7.90 10.66 -11.26
C THR A 28 8.71 9.53 -10.61
N GLU A 29 9.98 9.42 -10.97
CA GLU A 29 10.87 8.42 -10.37
C GLU A 29 10.99 8.57 -8.85
N ASP A 30 11.12 9.80 -8.36
CA ASP A 30 11.19 10.10 -6.92
C ASP A 30 9.90 9.67 -6.20
N GLU A 31 8.73 9.97 -6.77
CA GLU A 31 7.44 9.55 -6.23
C GLU A 31 7.28 8.02 -6.22
N ARG A 32 7.73 7.32 -7.28
CA ARG A 32 7.73 5.85 -7.31
C ARG A 32 8.58 5.27 -6.19
N ILE A 33 9.78 5.82 -5.98
CA ILE A 33 10.69 5.40 -4.91
C ILE A 33 10.08 5.70 -3.54
N ALA A 34 9.48 6.88 -3.34
CA ALA A 34 8.84 7.27 -2.10
C ALA A 34 7.68 6.34 -1.75
N VAL A 35 6.80 6.03 -2.71
CA VAL A 35 5.67 5.11 -2.55
C VAL A 35 6.17 3.69 -2.23
N ALA A 36 7.16 3.18 -2.97
CA ALA A 36 7.71 1.85 -2.72
C ALA A 36 8.39 1.76 -1.34
N THR A 37 9.13 2.79 -0.94
CA THR A 37 9.77 2.87 0.37
C THR A 37 8.73 2.85 1.49
N GLU A 38 7.65 3.61 1.34
CA GLU A 38 6.55 3.62 2.31
C GLU A 38 5.86 2.25 2.40
N LEU A 39 5.60 1.59 1.26
CA LEU A 39 5.01 0.25 1.24
C LEU A 39 5.90 -0.79 1.93
N TYR A 40 7.23 -0.74 1.73
CA TYR A 40 8.16 -1.62 2.44
C TYR A 40 8.19 -1.34 3.94
N ARG A 41 8.18 -0.07 4.36
CA ARG A 41 8.13 0.30 5.78
C ARG A 41 6.84 -0.16 6.45
N LEU A 42 5.71 -0.02 5.77
CA LEU A 42 4.43 -0.48 6.26
C LEU A 42 4.38 -2.01 6.36
N ALA A 43 4.95 -2.73 5.39
CA ALA A 43 5.07 -4.18 5.44
C ALA A 43 5.90 -4.66 6.64
N ASP A 44 6.98 -3.94 6.97
CA ASP A 44 7.79 -4.23 8.15
C ASP A 44 7.02 -3.93 9.45
N ALA A 45 6.42 -2.74 9.55
CA ALA A 45 5.69 -2.29 10.73
C ALA A 45 4.53 -3.22 11.15
N ILE A 46 3.87 -3.88 10.20
CA ILE A 46 2.78 -4.82 10.52
C ILE A 46 3.29 -6.21 10.95
N THR A 47 4.52 -6.58 10.57
CA THR A 47 5.17 -7.85 10.98
C THR A 47 5.75 -7.82 12.38
N ILE A 48 5.99 -6.62 12.93
CA ILE A 48 6.45 -6.46 14.31
C ILE A 48 5.35 -6.94 15.28
N GLU A 49 5.70 -7.88 16.16
CA GLU A 49 4.81 -8.31 17.24
C GLU A 49 4.70 -7.17 18.27
N PRO A 50 3.48 -6.67 18.54
CA PRO A 50 3.31 -5.56 19.47
C PRO A 50 3.45 -6.06 20.91
N VAL A 51 4.43 -5.51 21.64
CA VAL A 51 4.68 -5.86 23.04
C VAL A 51 4.05 -4.86 24.00
N THR A 52 3.87 -3.61 23.55
CA THR A 52 3.30 -2.52 24.34
C THR A 52 2.01 -1.96 23.73
N GLN A 53 1.26 -1.18 24.52
CA GLN A 53 0.12 -0.40 24.01
C GLN A 53 0.54 0.62 22.93
N GLY A 54 1.77 1.15 23.02
CA GLY A 54 2.32 2.04 21.99
C GLY A 54 2.51 1.32 20.66
N ASP A 55 3.01 0.08 20.69
CA ASP A 55 3.18 -0.75 19.49
C ASP A 55 1.83 -1.13 18.87
N LEU A 56 0.81 -1.39 19.69
CA LEU A 56 -0.55 -1.63 19.21
C LEU A 56 -1.13 -0.41 18.49
N ASP A 57 -0.92 0.79 19.01
CA ASP A 57 -1.38 2.01 18.35
C ASP A 57 -0.60 2.28 17.06
N ALA A 58 0.72 2.09 17.07
CA ALA A 58 1.57 2.19 15.89
C ALA A 58 1.14 1.20 14.80
N LYS A 59 0.86 -0.06 15.17
CA LYS A 59 0.35 -1.09 14.24
C LYS A 59 -1.01 -0.69 13.67
N ARG A 60 -1.93 -0.15 14.48
CA ARG A 60 -3.23 0.37 13.99
C ARG A 60 -3.06 1.53 13.01
N GLN A 61 -2.14 2.45 13.29
CA GLN A 61 -1.83 3.56 12.38
C GLN A 61 -1.23 3.05 11.06
N ALA A 62 -0.31 2.08 11.13
CA ALA A 62 0.25 1.43 9.95
C ALA A 62 -0.84 0.77 9.11
N LEU A 63 -1.76 0.01 9.72
CA LEU A 63 -2.89 -0.61 9.02
C LEU A 63 -3.82 0.40 8.36
N ARG A 64 -4.12 1.53 9.02
CA ARG A 64 -4.90 2.62 8.39
C ARG A 64 -4.18 3.21 7.18
N ARG A 65 -2.88 3.42 7.29
CA ARG A 65 -2.05 3.97 6.21
C ARG A 65 -1.94 3.00 5.05
N VAL A 66 -1.84 1.69 5.32
CA VAL A 66 -1.93 0.61 4.33
C VAL A 66 -3.26 0.65 3.59
N ALA A 67 -4.38 0.72 4.31
CA ALA A 67 -5.71 0.75 3.68
C ALA A 67 -5.87 1.98 2.76
N TRP A 68 -5.42 3.15 3.21
CA TRP A 68 -5.46 4.37 2.41
C TRP A 68 -4.55 4.27 1.16
N LEU A 69 -3.32 3.81 1.33
CA LEU A 69 -2.33 3.76 0.25
C LEU A 69 -2.68 2.71 -0.81
N THR A 70 -3.18 1.55 -0.39
CA THR A 70 -3.65 0.50 -1.32
C THR A 70 -4.87 0.98 -2.11
N GLN A 71 -5.83 1.65 -1.47
CA GLN A 71 -6.98 2.25 -2.16
C GLN A 71 -6.55 3.34 -3.15
N TRP A 72 -5.61 4.21 -2.75
CA TRP A 72 -5.08 5.23 -3.64
C TRP A 72 -4.35 4.62 -4.85
N LEU A 73 -3.52 3.60 -4.64
CA LEU A 73 -2.84 2.87 -5.71
C LEU A 73 -3.81 2.20 -6.66
N GLN A 74 -4.84 1.53 -6.14
CA GLN A 74 -5.88 0.93 -6.97
C GLN A 74 -6.59 1.97 -7.85
N ARG A 75 -6.85 3.17 -7.33
CA ARG A 75 -7.41 4.27 -8.11
C ARG A 75 -6.43 4.82 -9.13
N ALA A 76 -5.16 4.93 -8.79
CA ALA A 76 -4.12 5.44 -9.69
C ALA A 76 -3.80 4.45 -10.84
N LEU A 77 -4.05 3.16 -10.65
CA LEU A 77 -3.90 2.11 -11.66
C LEU A 77 -5.11 1.98 -12.59
N LEU A 78 -6.27 2.57 -12.24
CA LEU A 78 -7.43 2.61 -13.12
C LEU A 78 -7.20 3.62 -14.25
N PRO A 79 -7.47 3.27 -15.52
CA PRO A 79 -7.39 4.23 -16.60
C PRO A 79 -8.39 5.38 -16.38
N PRO A 80 -8.04 6.63 -16.73
CA PRO A 80 -8.94 7.77 -16.65
C PRO A 80 -10.10 7.57 -17.65
N GLY A 81 -11.19 6.96 -17.19
CA GLY A 81 -12.31 6.59 -18.06
C GLY A 81 -13.27 5.54 -17.53
N GLN A 82 -12.97 4.89 -16.40
CA GLN A 82 -13.94 4.00 -15.72
C GLN A 82 -14.74 4.67 -14.60
N ASP A 83 -14.71 5.99 -14.48
CA ASP A 83 -15.79 6.75 -13.84
C ASP A 83 -16.91 6.94 -14.88
N GLY A 84 -17.50 5.81 -15.28
CA GLY A 84 -18.70 5.77 -16.11
C GLY A 84 -19.92 6.19 -15.31
N HIS A 85 -19.93 7.41 -14.77
CA HIS A 85 -21.15 8.10 -14.39
C HIS A 85 -21.82 8.56 -15.69
N LYS A 86 -22.50 7.61 -16.34
CA LYS A 86 -23.42 7.91 -17.43
C LYS A 86 -24.64 8.61 -16.81
N PRO A 87 -25.01 9.83 -17.24
CA PRO A 87 -26.25 10.48 -16.81
C PRO A 87 -27.50 9.73 -17.28
#